data_AF-A0A5C3PTJ0-F1
#
_entry.id   AF-A0A5C3PTJ0-F1
#
_cell.length_a   1.000
_cell.length_b   1.000
_cell.length_c   1.000
_cell.angle_alpha   90.00
_cell.angle_beta   90.00
_cell.angle_gamma   90.00
#
_symmetry.space_group_name_H-M   'P 1'
#
loop_
_entity.id
_entity.type
_entity.pdbx_description
1 polymer ?
#
loop_
_entity_poly.entity_id
_entity_poly.type
_entity_poly.pdbx_seq_one_letter_code
_entity_poly.pdbx_strand_id
1 'polypeptide(L)'
;MVYLLTAALLHAYGAHAVPATVSPAKTCEGIGVTPAFGVGWVLLIIGALVRKACYREMGKNFTFELTIRKEHNLVTTGPYSVVRHPSYTALSAVATGSILCLLGEGSLLMECGVLGTWTGRVFAALWLAELLSVPCIMVFSRVKTEDEMLKKTFGREWEEWASRTPCVLLPWIY
;
A
#
# COMPACT_ATOMS: atom_id res chain seq x y z
N MET A 1 0.81 8.12 14.65
CA MET A 1 1.82 9.11 15.11
C MET A 1 2.73 9.60 13.97
N VAL A 2 3.14 8.75 13.03
CA VAL A 2 4.00 9.13 11.88
C VAL A 2 3.24 9.95 10.80
N TYR A 3 1.95 9.66 10.55
CA TYR A 3 1.09 10.42 9.63
C TYR A 3 0.97 11.92 9.95
N LEU A 4 1.00 12.27 11.23
CA LEU A 4 0.92 13.66 11.68
C LEU A 4 2.25 14.39 11.45
N LEU A 5 3.38 13.67 11.52
CA LEU A 5 4.70 14.24 11.27
C LEU A 5 4.93 14.50 9.78
N THR A 6 4.49 13.62 8.87
CA THR A 6 4.62 13.84 7.43
C THR A 6 3.69 14.94 6.92
N ALA A 7 2.45 15.01 7.41
CA ALA A 7 1.52 16.11 7.12
C ALA A 7 2.02 17.46 7.68
N ALA A 8 2.58 17.46 8.90
CA ALA A 8 3.20 18.64 9.50
C ALA A 8 4.45 19.10 8.74
N LEU A 9 5.26 18.17 8.24
CA LEU A 9 6.41 18.47 7.38
C LEU A 9 5.98 19.03 6.02
N LEU A 10 4.88 18.53 5.42
CA LEU A 10 4.28 19.08 4.21
C LEU A 10 3.80 20.53 4.40
N HIS A 11 3.12 20.81 5.52
CA HIS A 11 2.68 22.17 5.87
C HIS A 11 3.85 23.10 6.19
N ALA A 12 4.89 22.60 6.88
CA ALA A 12 6.08 23.38 7.19
C ALA A 12 6.93 23.69 5.94
N TYR A 13 6.98 22.77 4.96
CA TYR A 13 7.70 22.99 3.70
C TYR A 13 6.96 23.87 2.70
N GLY A 14 5.61 23.89 2.73
CA GLY A 14 4.81 24.78 1.88
C GLY A 14 5.06 26.28 2.14
N ALA A 15 5.64 26.63 3.29
CA ALA A 15 5.91 28.01 3.70
C ALA A 15 7.33 28.51 3.34
N HIS A 16 8.26 27.62 2.95
CA HIS A 16 9.60 28.02 2.56
C HIS A 16 9.76 27.85 1.04
N ALA A 17 9.79 28.99 0.35
CA ALA A 17 9.99 29.12 -1.07
C ALA A 17 11.01 28.10 -1.60
N VAL A 18 10.56 27.26 -2.53
CA VAL A 18 11.42 26.47 -3.40
C VAL A 18 12.44 27.45 -3.98
N PRO A 19 13.75 27.35 -3.65
CA PRO A 19 14.73 28.22 -4.25
C PRO A 19 14.64 28.05 -5.77
N ALA A 20 14.73 29.16 -6.49
CA ALA A 20 14.70 29.22 -7.95
C ALA A 20 15.95 28.57 -8.60
N THR A 21 16.33 27.39 -8.14
CA THR A 21 17.38 26.51 -8.66
C THR A 21 16.79 25.22 -9.25
N VAL A 22 15.48 25.19 -9.51
CA VAL A 22 14.90 24.27 -10.47
C VAL A 22 15.45 24.68 -11.84
N SER A 23 16.59 24.08 -12.21
CA SER A 23 17.08 24.05 -13.59
C SER A 23 15.88 23.80 -14.51
N PRO A 24 15.74 24.49 -15.66
CA PRO A 24 14.61 24.26 -16.54
C PRO A 24 14.53 22.76 -16.78
N ALA A 25 13.37 22.19 -16.46
CA ALA A 25 13.11 20.76 -16.56
C ALA A 25 13.77 20.25 -17.84
N LYS A 26 14.49 19.11 -17.75
CA LYS A 26 14.78 18.38 -18.98
C LYS A 26 13.43 18.26 -19.70
N THR A 27 13.45 18.73 -20.94
CA THR A 27 12.33 19.04 -21.80
C THR A 27 11.13 18.10 -21.57
N CYS A 28 9.90 18.64 -21.62
CA CYS A 28 8.65 17.85 -21.60
C CYS A 28 8.61 16.71 -22.65
N GLU A 29 9.59 16.65 -23.55
CA GLU A 29 9.86 15.57 -24.51
C GLU A 29 10.23 14.22 -23.86
N GLY A 30 10.72 14.20 -22.60
CA GLY A 30 11.06 12.97 -21.88
C GLY A 30 9.89 12.29 -21.15
N ILE A 31 8.75 12.99 -21.00
CA ILE A 31 7.58 12.47 -20.29
C ILE A 31 6.79 11.56 -21.23
N GLY A 32 7.13 10.28 -21.22
CA GLY A 32 6.47 9.24 -21.99
C GLY A 32 5.72 8.25 -21.10
N VAL A 33 4.61 7.70 -21.62
CA VAL A 33 3.97 6.53 -21.01
C VAL A 33 4.86 5.32 -21.27
N THR A 34 5.75 5.02 -20.33
CA THR A 34 6.55 3.80 -20.43
C THR A 34 5.71 2.57 -20.13
N PRO A 35 6.08 1.38 -20.65
CA PRO A 35 5.42 0.13 -20.28
C PRO A 35 5.40 -0.09 -18.75
N ALA A 36 6.47 0.34 -18.06
CA ALA A 36 6.55 0.30 -16.59
C ALA A 36 5.48 1.18 -15.92
N PHE A 37 5.25 2.39 -16.44
CA PHE A 37 4.16 3.25 -15.98
C PHE A 37 2.80 2.59 -16.21
N GLY A 38 2.58 2.00 -17.39
CA GLY A 38 1.33 1.27 -17.71
C GLY A 38 1.07 0.11 -16.74
N VAL A 39 2.09 -0.71 -16.47
CA VAL A 39 2.02 -1.81 -15.49
C VAL A 39 1.75 -1.26 -14.09
N GLY A 40 2.45 -0.20 -13.68
CA GLY A 40 2.24 0.46 -12.39
C GLY A 40 0.80 0.96 -12.22
N TRP A 41 0.25 1.58 -13.27
CA TRP A 41 -1.12 2.07 -13.29
C TRP A 41 -2.14 0.95 -13.17
N VAL A 42 -1.96 -0.14 -13.90
CA VAL A 42 -2.82 -1.32 -13.81
C VAL A 42 -2.77 -1.92 -12.41
N LEU A 43 -1.59 -2.04 -11.80
CA LEU A 43 -1.43 -2.52 -10.42
C LEU A 43 -2.13 -1.61 -9.40
N LEU A 44 -2.05 -0.29 -9.59
CA LEU A 44 -2.76 0.68 -8.76
C LEU A 44 -4.28 0.50 -8.85
N ILE A 45 -4.82 0.37 -10.05
CA ILE A 45 -6.26 0.15 -10.26
C ILE A 45 -6.68 -1.17 -9.62
N ILE A 46 -5.98 -2.26 -9.91
CA ILE A 46 -6.32 -3.58 -9.37
C ILE A 46 -6.25 -3.56 -7.85
N GLY A 47 -5.18 -3.03 -7.27
CA GLY A 47 -5.02 -2.91 -5.83
C GLY A 47 -6.13 -2.06 -5.20
N ALA A 48 -6.50 -0.93 -5.80
CA ALA A 48 -7.60 -0.10 -5.31
C ALA A 48 -8.95 -0.81 -5.39
N LEU A 49 -9.23 -1.53 -6.48
CA LEU A 49 -10.47 -2.29 -6.66
C LEU A 49 -10.58 -3.45 -5.68
N VAL A 50 -9.51 -4.22 -5.49
CA VAL A 50 -9.47 -5.31 -4.50
C VAL A 50 -9.66 -4.74 -3.11
N ARG A 51 -8.98 -3.63 -2.76
CA ARG A 51 -9.14 -2.99 -1.45
C ARG A 51 -10.55 -2.48 -1.22
N LYS A 52 -11.18 -1.89 -2.24
CA LYS A 52 -12.60 -1.49 -2.20
C LYS A 52 -13.52 -2.70 -2.03
N ALA A 53 -13.25 -3.82 -2.69
CA ALA A 53 -14.01 -5.06 -2.51
C ALA A 53 -13.86 -5.61 -1.09
N CYS A 54 -12.65 -5.62 -0.52
CA CYS A 54 -12.42 -6.01 0.87
C CYS A 54 -13.22 -5.13 1.84
N TYR A 55 -13.23 -3.81 1.64
CA TYR A 55 -14.04 -2.90 2.46
C TYR A 55 -15.54 -3.16 2.33
N ARG A 56 -16.01 -3.45 1.11
CA ARG A 56 -17.42 -3.76 0.88
C ARG A 56 -17.84 -5.05 1.57
N GLU A 57 -17.01 -6.10 1.52
CA GLU A 57 -17.32 -7.37 2.17
C GLU A 57 -17.21 -7.32 3.69
N MET A 58 -16.21 -6.62 4.22
CA MET A 58 -16.13 -6.43 5.67
C MET A 58 -17.24 -5.51 6.18
N GLY A 59 -17.72 -4.53 5.39
CA GLY A 59 -18.87 -3.70 5.74
C GLY A 59 -18.79 -3.13 7.16
N LYS A 60 -19.78 -3.45 8.00
CA LYS A 60 -19.86 -3.02 9.42
C LYS A 60 -18.81 -3.65 10.34
N ASN A 61 -18.12 -4.69 9.88
CA ASN A 61 -17.09 -5.41 10.62
C ASN A 61 -15.68 -4.85 10.39
N PHE A 62 -15.49 -3.87 9.48
CA PHE A 62 -14.16 -3.28 9.27
C PHE A 62 -13.77 -2.35 10.43
N THR A 63 -12.85 -2.79 11.28
CA THR A 63 -12.22 -1.94 12.31
C THR A 63 -10.75 -1.73 11.99
N PHE A 64 -10.30 -0.46 11.98
CA PHE A 64 -8.87 -0.11 11.85
C PHE A 64 -8.06 -0.53 13.10
N GLU A 65 -8.74 -0.67 14.23
CA GLU A 65 -8.21 -1.27 15.45
C GLU A 65 -8.55 -2.76 15.49
N LEU A 66 -7.62 -3.57 16.01
CA LEU A 66 -7.78 -5.00 16.27
C LEU A 66 -8.75 -5.23 17.45
N THR A 67 -9.98 -4.73 17.33
CA THR A 67 -11.00 -4.85 18.37
C THR A 67 -12.15 -5.67 17.82
N ILE A 68 -12.14 -6.96 18.19
CA ILE A 68 -13.22 -7.88 17.88
C ILE A 68 -14.45 -7.43 18.68
N ARG A 69 -15.47 -6.91 17.98
CA ARG A 69 -16.77 -6.63 18.59
C ARG A 69 -17.48 -7.97 18.85
N LYS A 70 -18.30 -8.04 19.92
CA LYS A 70 -18.97 -9.27 20.38
C LYS A 70 -19.89 -9.95 19.35
N GLU A 71 -20.22 -9.28 18.25
CA GLU A 71 -21.10 -9.77 17.16
C GLU A 71 -20.34 -9.94 15.82
N HIS A 72 -19.00 -9.95 15.85
CA HIS A 72 -18.20 -10.05 14.64
C HIS A 72 -18.26 -11.48 14.10
N ASN A 73 -18.78 -11.67 12.89
CA ASN A 73 -18.75 -12.94 12.18
C ASN A 73 -17.50 -13.03 11.29
N LEU A 74 -16.93 -14.23 11.15
CA LEU A 74 -15.79 -14.46 10.28
C LEU A 74 -16.21 -14.26 8.81
N VAL A 75 -15.63 -13.28 8.13
CA VAL A 75 -15.90 -13.01 6.71
C VAL A 75 -15.06 -13.95 5.86
N THR A 76 -15.73 -14.90 5.20
CA THR A 76 -15.08 -15.92 4.36
C THR A 76 -15.45 -15.80 2.87
N THR A 77 -16.21 -14.77 2.50
CA THR A 77 -16.76 -14.53 1.16
C THR A 77 -15.99 -13.47 0.38
N GLY A 78 -16.15 -13.47 -0.95
CA GLY A 78 -15.52 -12.50 -1.82
C GLY A 78 -13.99 -12.67 -1.87
N PRO A 79 -13.18 -11.60 -1.75
CA PRO A 79 -11.72 -11.72 -1.77
C PRO A 79 -11.15 -12.64 -0.68
N TYR A 80 -11.86 -12.78 0.44
CA TYR A 80 -11.47 -13.61 1.60
C TYR A 80 -11.64 -15.12 1.36
N SER A 81 -12.31 -15.54 0.29
CA SER A 81 -12.40 -16.95 -0.09
C SER A 81 -11.19 -17.41 -0.92
N VAL A 82 -10.35 -16.49 -1.37
CA VAL A 82 -9.20 -16.78 -2.24
C VAL A 82 -7.89 -16.61 -1.47
N VAL A 83 -7.77 -15.54 -0.68
CA VAL A 83 -6.60 -15.23 0.15
C VAL A 83 -7.09 -14.85 1.54
N ARG A 84 -6.37 -15.24 2.59
CA ARG A 84 -6.74 -14.90 3.99
C ARG A 84 -6.64 -13.40 4.28
N HIS A 85 -5.62 -12.73 3.73
CA HIS A 85 -5.43 -11.28 3.90
C HIS A 85 -5.38 -10.49 2.58
N PRO A 86 -6.48 -10.46 1.81
CA PRO A 86 -6.52 -9.84 0.47
C PRO A 86 -6.30 -8.33 0.52
N SER A 87 -6.65 -7.68 1.64
CA SER A 87 -6.41 -6.26 1.91
C SER A 87 -4.92 -5.91 1.96
N TYR A 88 -4.07 -6.81 2.46
CA TYR A 88 -2.62 -6.61 2.52
C TYR A 88 -1.96 -6.88 1.17
N THR A 89 -2.44 -7.88 0.44
CA THR A 89 -2.05 -8.11 -0.96
C THR A 89 -2.31 -6.87 -1.81
N ALA A 90 -3.49 -6.26 -1.66
CA ALA A 90 -3.87 -5.05 -2.37
C ALA A 90 -2.96 -3.86 -2.02
N LEU A 91 -2.57 -3.70 -0.75
CA LEU A 91 -1.62 -2.64 -0.35
C LEU A 91 -0.24 -2.86 -0.96
N SER A 92 0.26 -4.09 -0.97
CA SER A 92 1.53 -4.41 -1.63
C SER A 92 1.47 -4.09 -3.13
N ALA A 93 0.37 -4.43 -3.81
CA ALA A 93 0.18 -4.09 -5.23
C ALA A 93 0.15 -2.58 -5.47
N VAL A 94 -0.53 -1.80 -4.60
CA VAL A 94 -0.54 -0.33 -4.68
C VAL A 94 0.85 0.26 -4.42
N ALA A 95 1.60 -0.28 -3.46
CA ALA A 95 2.96 0.16 -3.18
C ALA A 95 3.88 -0.08 -4.39
N THR A 96 3.88 -1.29 -4.94
CA THR A 96 4.65 -1.62 -6.15
C THR A 96 4.22 -0.76 -7.35
N GLY A 97 2.92 -0.59 -7.56
CA GLY A 97 2.40 0.24 -8.65
C GLY A 97 2.81 1.71 -8.52
N SER A 98 2.80 2.24 -7.30
CA SER A 98 3.26 3.60 -7.00
C SER A 98 4.75 3.76 -7.32
N ILE A 99 5.59 2.80 -6.90
CA ILE A 99 7.03 2.79 -7.20
C ILE A 99 7.27 2.80 -8.72
N LEU A 100 6.57 1.94 -9.46
CA LEU A 100 6.72 1.86 -10.92
C LEU A 100 6.28 3.15 -11.63
N CYS A 101 5.22 3.81 -11.16
CA CYS A 101 4.76 5.07 -11.74
C CYS A 101 5.68 6.25 -11.43
N LEU A 102 6.29 6.27 -10.24
CA LEU A 102 7.03 7.42 -9.71
C LEU A 102 8.55 7.32 -9.88
N LEU A 103 9.10 6.11 -10.03
CA LEU A 103 10.52 5.87 -10.31
C LEU A 103 10.79 5.34 -11.72
N GLY A 104 9.75 5.14 -12.53
CA GLY A 104 9.90 4.74 -13.93
C GLY A 104 10.66 5.79 -14.75
N GLU A 105 11.40 5.36 -15.76
CA GLU A 105 11.97 6.25 -16.77
C GLU A 105 10.85 7.10 -17.41
N GLY A 106 11.07 8.40 -17.60
CA GLY A 106 10.04 9.34 -18.05
C GLY A 106 8.97 9.73 -17.02
N SER A 107 9.09 9.27 -15.76
CA SER A 107 8.20 9.71 -14.68
C SER A 107 8.48 11.16 -14.29
N LEU A 108 7.42 11.85 -13.85
CA LEU A 108 7.48 13.24 -13.39
C LEU A 108 8.58 13.47 -12.35
N LEU A 109 8.81 12.52 -11.43
CA LEU A 109 9.80 12.62 -10.37
C LEU A 109 11.26 12.53 -10.87
N MET A 110 11.48 11.74 -11.92
CA MET A 110 12.79 11.59 -12.57
C MET A 110 13.10 12.79 -13.48
N GLU A 111 12.09 13.31 -14.18
CA GLU A 111 12.25 14.40 -15.17
C GLU A 111 12.22 15.81 -14.55
N CYS A 112 11.52 16.03 -13.43
CA CYS A 112 11.40 17.37 -12.81
C CYS A 112 12.69 17.86 -12.13
N GLY A 113 13.78 17.07 -12.15
CA GLY A 113 15.07 17.47 -11.60
C GLY A 113 15.11 17.57 -10.06
N VAL A 114 14.02 17.25 -9.36
CA VAL A 114 13.94 17.26 -7.89
C VAL A 114 14.98 16.32 -7.27
N LEU A 115 15.21 15.16 -7.90
CA LEU A 115 16.27 14.22 -7.51
C LEU A 115 17.70 14.74 -7.77
N GLY A 116 17.86 15.88 -8.47
CA GLY A 116 19.14 16.58 -8.59
C GLY A 116 19.55 17.30 -7.31
N THR A 117 18.58 17.64 -6.45
CA THR A 117 18.82 18.31 -5.17
C THR A 117 18.94 17.29 -4.03
N TRP A 118 19.79 17.59 -3.04
CA TRP A 118 19.93 16.71 -1.87
C TRP A 118 18.61 16.60 -1.08
N THR A 119 17.87 17.70 -0.96
CA THR A 119 16.55 17.75 -0.30
C THR A 119 15.55 16.85 -1.01
N GLY A 120 15.44 16.94 -2.34
CA GLY A 120 14.55 16.08 -3.13
C GLY A 120 14.91 14.59 -3.01
N ARG A 121 16.20 14.24 -2.95
CA ARG A 121 16.65 12.86 -2.69
C ARG A 121 16.23 12.37 -1.31
N VAL A 122 16.38 13.19 -0.27
CA VAL A 122 15.94 12.82 1.09
C VAL A 122 14.44 12.63 1.14
N PHE A 123 13.65 13.52 0.53
CA PHE A 123 12.20 13.36 0.46
C PHE A 123 11.78 12.09 -0.29
N ALA A 124 12.39 11.81 -1.45
CA ALA A 124 12.11 10.61 -2.21
C ALA A 124 12.49 9.34 -1.42
N ALA A 125 13.62 9.35 -0.72
CA ALA A 125 14.05 8.24 0.13
C ALA A 125 13.12 8.02 1.32
N LEU A 126 12.67 9.09 2.00
CA LEU A 126 11.71 9.01 3.10
C LEU A 126 10.36 8.50 2.62
N TRP A 127 9.88 8.99 1.48
CA TRP A 127 8.63 8.53 0.87
C TRP A 127 8.70 7.05 0.49
N LEU A 128 9.80 6.61 -0.14
CA LEU A 128 10.01 5.21 -0.50
C LEU A 128 10.12 4.31 0.74
N ALA A 129 10.83 4.79 1.77
CA ALA A 129 10.96 4.08 3.04
C ALA A 129 9.59 3.91 3.73
N GLU A 130 8.75 4.95 3.75
CA GLU A 130 7.38 4.88 4.27
C GLU A 130 6.52 3.91 3.44
N LEU A 131 6.60 4.01 2.11
CA LEU A 131 5.82 3.18 1.20
C LEU A 131 6.16 1.69 1.32
N LEU A 132 7.42 1.36 1.59
CA LEU A 132 7.88 -0.02 1.80
C LEU A 132 7.68 -0.49 3.24
N SER A 133 7.79 0.39 4.24
CA SER A 133 7.65 0.00 5.65
C SER A 133 6.22 -0.48 5.96
N VAL A 134 5.20 0.16 5.39
CA VAL A 134 3.78 -0.20 5.60
C VAL A 134 3.49 -1.65 5.19
N PRO A 135 3.66 -2.08 3.93
CA PRO A 135 3.39 -3.46 3.54
C PRO A 135 4.29 -4.44 4.30
N CYS A 136 5.56 -4.11 4.54
CA CYS A 136 6.47 -4.97 5.32
C CYS A 136 5.97 -5.20 6.74
N ILE A 137 5.61 -4.16 7.49
CA ILE A 137 5.11 -4.29 8.85
C ILE A 137 3.81 -5.10 8.85
N MET A 138 2.88 -4.80 7.94
CA MET A 138 1.59 -5.50 7.87
C MET A 138 1.78 -6.99 7.55
N VAL A 139 2.64 -7.31 6.58
CA VAL A 139 2.95 -8.69 6.16
C VAL A 139 3.69 -9.48 7.23
N PHE A 140 4.77 -8.92 7.79
CA PHE A 140 5.67 -9.69 8.64
C PHE A 140 5.26 -9.73 10.11
N SER A 141 4.59 -8.68 10.61
CA SER A 141 4.19 -8.59 12.03
C SER A 141 2.70 -8.80 12.25
N ARG A 142 1.83 -8.23 11.39
CA ARG A 142 0.40 -8.19 11.65
C ARG A 142 -0.35 -9.41 11.18
N VAL A 143 0.00 -9.98 10.02
CA VAL A 143 -0.67 -11.18 9.48
C VAL A 143 -0.70 -12.30 10.51
N LYS A 144 0.46 -12.69 11.07
CA LYS A 144 0.51 -13.78 12.07
C LYS A 144 -0.30 -13.45 13.32
N THR A 145 -0.17 -12.22 13.82
CA THR A 145 -0.89 -11.78 15.02
C THR A 145 -2.40 -11.80 14.80
N GLU A 146 -2.87 -11.30 13.64
CA GLU A 146 -4.28 -11.25 13.26
C GLU A 146 -4.84 -12.66 13.07
N ASP A 147 -4.11 -13.53 12.38
CA ASP A 147 -4.52 -14.92 12.14
C ASP A 147 -4.60 -15.71 13.45
N GLU A 148 -3.65 -15.51 14.39
CA GLU A 148 -3.71 -16.09 15.73
C GLU A 148 -4.90 -15.56 16.56
N MET A 149 -5.22 -14.27 16.45
CA MET A 149 -6.39 -13.69 17.11
C MET A 149 -7.68 -14.26 16.53
N LEU A 150 -7.80 -14.35 15.20
CA LEU A 150 -8.95 -14.96 14.53
C LEU A 150 -9.11 -16.43 14.93
N LYS A 151 -8.01 -17.19 14.99
CA LYS A 151 -8.01 -18.57 15.47
C LYS A 151 -8.48 -18.67 16.92
N LYS A 152 -8.00 -17.80 17.82
CA LYS A 152 -8.41 -17.78 19.24
C LYS A 152 -9.89 -17.43 19.42
N THR A 153 -10.44 -16.59 18.56
CA THR A 153 -11.84 -16.13 18.65
C THR A 153 -12.83 -17.09 18.00
N PHE A 154 -12.55 -17.53 16.77
CA PHE A 154 -13.49 -18.32 15.96
C PHE A 154 -13.20 -19.83 16.00
N GLY A 155 -12.04 -20.24 16.51
CA GLY A 155 -11.69 -21.64 16.73
C GLY A 155 -11.90 -22.51 15.48
N ARG A 156 -12.91 -23.38 15.55
CA ARG A 156 -13.19 -24.37 14.50
C ARG A 156 -13.63 -23.75 13.17
N GLU A 157 -14.37 -22.64 13.20
CA GLU A 157 -14.79 -21.96 11.97
C GLU A 157 -13.59 -21.40 11.20
N TRP A 158 -12.60 -20.86 11.92
CA TRP A 158 -11.36 -20.39 11.33
C TRP A 158 -10.54 -21.55 10.77
N GLU A 159 -10.45 -22.69 11.45
CA GLU A 159 -9.72 -23.87 10.95
C GLU A 159 -10.36 -24.44 9.68
N GLU A 160 -11.68 -24.55 9.64
CA GLU A 160 -12.42 -24.99 8.46
C GLU A 160 -12.20 -24.04 7.28
N TRP A 161 -12.24 -22.72 7.51
CA TRP A 161 -11.98 -21.72 6.48
C TRP A 161 -10.52 -21.71 6.02
N ALA A 162 -9.55 -21.75 6.94
CA ALA A 162 -8.13 -21.74 6.64
C ALA A 162 -7.71 -22.99 5.84
N SER A 163 -8.36 -24.14 6.07
CA SER A 163 -8.14 -25.35 5.27
C SER A 163 -8.57 -25.18 3.81
N ARG A 164 -9.62 -24.39 3.56
CA ARG A 164 -10.12 -24.09 2.20
C ARG A 164 -9.36 -22.94 1.54
N THR A 165 -8.74 -22.07 2.34
CA THR A 165 -8.03 -20.86 1.88
C THR A 165 -6.58 -20.90 2.34
N PRO A 166 -5.74 -21.80 1.78
CA PRO A 166 -4.37 -21.97 2.24
C PRO A 166 -3.49 -20.72 1.99
N CYS A 167 -3.79 -19.95 0.93
CA CYS A 167 -3.05 -18.76 0.57
C CYS A 167 -3.18 -17.64 1.62
N VAL A 168 -2.06 -17.25 2.24
CA VAL A 168 -2.03 -16.20 3.27
C VAL A 168 -2.09 -14.80 2.66
N LEU A 169 -1.26 -14.56 1.65
CA LEU A 169 -0.91 -13.22 1.18
C LEU A 169 -0.84 -13.10 -0.33
N LEU A 170 -0.21 -14.05 -1.01
CA LEU A 170 -0.19 -14.12 -2.47
C LEU A 170 -0.62 -15.52 -2.88
N PRO A 171 -1.16 -15.71 -4.10
CA PRO A 171 -1.62 -17.03 -4.59
C PRO A 171 -0.56 -18.15 -4.66
N TRP A 172 0.62 -17.95 -4.08
CA TRP A 172 1.79 -18.84 -4.12
C TRP A 172 2.60 -18.84 -2.81
N ILE A 173 2.23 -18.00 -1.84
CA ILE A 173 2.87 -17.91 -0.52
C ILE A 173 1.88 -18.54 0.47
N TYR A 174 2.21 -19.77 0.88
CA TYR A 174 1.45 -20.62 1.80
C TYR A 174 1.76 -20.31 3.26
#